data_AF-A0A832J8A2-F1
#
_entry.id   AF-A0A832J8A2-F1
#
_cell.length_a   1.000
_cell.length_b   1.000
_cell.length_c   1.000
_cell.angle_alpha   90.00
_cell.angle_beta   90.00
_cell.angle_gamma   90.00
#
_symmetry.space_group_name_H-M   'P 1'
#
loop_
_entity.id
_entity.type
_entity.pdbx_description
1 polymer ?
#
loop_
_entity_poly.entity_id
_entity_poly.type
_entity_poly.pdbx_seq_one_letter_code
_entity_poly.pdbx_strand_id
1 'polypeptide(L)'
;MIRELFILMFIALFVYFIYSGIGNFVDQAGKIISKTTNILSKFDYYISSFSVDNKTKIVITFARPLNFTCIRNVLLDNKTYYYEFKELANNILEIEINESLRGTHELVIDFCNGKLVDSVFIQ
;
A
#
# COMPACT_ATOMS: atom_id res chain seq x y z
N MET A 1 -41.83 -27.07 -10.33
CA MET A 1 -41.01 -27.51 -9.18
C MET A 1 -39.52 -27.66 -9.49
N ILE A 2 -39.04 -28.68 -10.24
CA ILE A 2 -37.58 -28.90 -10.39
C ILE A 2 -36.86 -27.72 -11.07
N ARG A 3 -37.46 -27.14 -12.13
CA ARG A 3 -36.91 -25.98 -12.86
C ARG A 3 -36.72 -24.73 -11.99
N GLU A 4 -37.66 -24.48 -11.08
CA GLU A 4 -37.61 -23.33 -10.16
C GLU A 4 -36.53 -23.52 -9.10
N LEU A 5 -36.29 -24.77 -8.68
CA LEU A 5 -35.23 -25.13 -7.74
C LEU A 5 -33.83 -24.84 -8.32
N PHE A 6 -33.61 -25.13 -9.61
CA PHE A 6 -32.34 -24.84 -10.28
C PHE A 6 -32.06 -23.34 -10.37
N ILE A 7 -33.08 -22.53 -10.64
CA ILE A 7 -32.93 -21.07 -10.74
C ILE A 7 -32.54 -20.48 -9.38
N LEU A 8 -33.20 -20.92 -8.30
CA LEU A 8 -32.86 -20.49 -6.94
C LEU A 8 -31.43 -20.89 -6.54
N MET A 9 -30.98 -22.09 -6.93
CA MET A 9 -29.62 -22.56 -6.68
C MET A 9 -28.57 -21.70 -7.40
N PHE A 10 -28.81 -21.31 -8.66
CA PHE A 10 -27.91 -20.43 -9.41
C PHE A 10 -27.82 -19.02 -8.80
N ILE A 11 -28.95 -18.47 -8.36
CA ILE A 11 -28.97 -17.16 -7.69
C ILE A 11 -28.18 -17.22 -6.39
N ALA A 12 -28.35 -18.27 -5.58
CA ALA A 12 -27.61 -18.45 -4.34
C ALA A 12 -26.10 -18.57 -4.57
N LEU A 13 -25.67 -19.31 -5.59
CA LEU A 13 -24.25 -19.44 -5.97
C LEU A 13 -23.66 -18.11 -6.44
N PHE A 14 -24.41 -17.34 -7.23
CA PHE A 14 -23.97 -16.04 -7.72
C PHE A 14 -23.82 -15.01 -6.58
N VAL A 15 -24.78 -14.98 -5.66
CA VAL A 15 -24.70 -14.13 -4.45
C VAL A 15 -23.52 -14.56 -3.56
N TYR A 16 -23.30 -15.85 -3.37
CA TYR A 16 -22.14 -16.36 -2.64
C TYR A 16 -20.82 -15.97 -3.30
N PHE A 17 -20.73 -16.04 -4.63
CA PHE A 17 -19.53 -15.63 -5.38
C PHE A 17 -19.23 -14.15 -5.22
N ILE A 18 -20.25 -13.29 -5.29
CA ILE A 18 -20.11 -11.86 -5.02
C ILE A 18 -19.67 -11.63 -3.57
N TYR A 19 -20.31 -12.30 -2.60
CA TYR A 19 -19.99 -12.12 -1.18
C TYR A 19 -18.57 -12.61 -0.83
N SER A 20 -18.14 -13.74 -1.40
CA SER A 20 -16.78 -14.27 -1.23
C SER A 20 -15.73 -13.42 -1.94
N GLY A 21 -16.02 -12.91 -3.14
CA GLY A 21 -15.13 -12.02 -3.89
C GLY A 21 -14.92 -10.68 -3.17
N ILE A 22 -16.01 -10.09 -2.64
CA ILE A 22 -15.94 -8.87 -1.84
C ILE A 22 -15.29 -9.15 -0.48
N GLY A 23 -15.62 -10.27 0.16
CA GLY A 23 -15.02 -10.68 1.45
C GLY A 23 -13.50 -10.83 1.37
N ASN A 24 -12.99 -11.43 0.29
CA ASN A 24 -11.54 -11.54 0.07
C ASN A 24 -10.87 -10.19 -0.22
N PHE A 25 -11.57 -9.26 -0.87
CA PHE A 25 -11.07 -7.89 -1.05
C PHE A 25 -11.02 -7.11 0.27
N VAL A 26 -12.01 -7.30 1.15
CA VAL A 26 -12.05 -6.69 2.48
C VAL A 26 -11.00 -7.33 3.41
N ASP A 27 -10.71 -8.62 3.28
CA ASP A 27 -9.68 -9.30 4.08
C ASP A 27 -8.25 -8.90 3.63
N GLN A 28 -8.07 -8.59 2.35
CA GLN A 28 -6.83 -8.01 1.83
C GLN A 28 -6.69 -6.52 2.19
N ALA A 29 -7.77 -5.73 2.13
CA ALA A 29 -7.77 -4.34 2.59
C ALA A 29 -7.61 -4.23 4.13
N GLY A 30 -8.14 -5.20 4.88
CA GLY A 30 -8.03 -5.28 6.35
C GLY A 30 -6.67 -5.76 6.84
N LYS A 31 -5.89 -6.45 6.01
CA LYS A 31 -4.48 -6.80 6.29
C LYS A 31 -3.49 -5.63 6.15
N ILE A 32 -3.96 -4.45 5.71
CA ILE A 32 -3.19 -3.20 5.72
C ILE A 32 -3.10 -2.60 7.14
N ILE A 33 -3.70 -3.25 8.15
CA ILE A 33 -3.45 -2.94 9.57
C ILE A 33 -2.30 -3.83 10.07
N SER A 34 -1.08 -3.61 9.55
CA SER A 34 0.11 -4.26 10.12
C SER A 34 0.55 -3.50 11.37
N LYS A 35 0.53 -4.22 12.50
CA LYS A 35 1.07 -3.79 13.79
C LYS A 35 2.49 -3.23 13.64
N THR A 36 2.68 -1.93 13.89
CA THR A 36 4.01 -1.36 14.12
C THR A 36 4.23 -1.17 15.62
N THR A 37 5.08 -2.03 16.20
CA THR A 37 5.72 -1.79 17.49
C THR A 37 6.79 -0.70 17.33
N ASN A 38 6.51 0.48 17.91
CA ASN A 38 7.40 1.56 18.35
C ASN A 38 8.72 1.81 17.57
N ILE A 39 8.78 2.91 16.80
CA ILE A 39 9.58 4.15 17.04
C ILE A 39 9.24 5.17 15.93
N LEU A 40 7.99 5.66 15.94
CA LEU A 40 7.53 7.01 15.54
C LEU A 40 6.03 7.02 15.81
N SER A 41 5.66 7.08 17.09
CA SER A 41 4.26 7.05 17.47
C SER A 41 3.52 8.25 16.87
N LYS A 42 2.52 7.95 16.02
CA LYS A 42 1.27 8.70 15.83
C LYS A 42 1.13 9.62 14.60
N PHE A 43 1.53 9.15 13.42
CA PHE A 43 0.89 9.62 12.19
C PHE A 43 0.14 8.45 11.57
N ASP A 44 -1.18 8.53 11.48
CA ASP A 44 -1.93 7.64 10.60
C ASP A 44 -1.47 7.96 9.18
N TYR A 45 -0.91 7.00 8.46
CA TYR A 45 -0.51 7.17 7.08
C TYR A 45 -0.97 5.98 6.26
N TYR A 46 -1.11 6.19 4.96
CA TYR A 46 -1.47 5.19 3.97
C TYR A 46 -0.37 5.11 2.92
N ILE A 47 0.08 3.91 2.62
CA ILE A 47 1.07 3.66 1.57
C ILE A 47 0.37 2.91 0.43
N SER A 48 0.56 3.41 -0.78
CA SER A 48 0.20 2.73 -2.02
C SER A 48 1.44 2.62 -2.89
N SER A 49 1.63 1.51 -3.58
CA SER A 49 2.75 1.34 -4.49
C SER A 49 2.38 0.53 -5.71
N PHE A 50 2.98 0.89 -6.85
CA PHE A 50 2.69 0.29 -8.14
C PHE A 50 3.87 0.49 -9.09
N SER A 51 4.07 -0.44 -10.02
CA SER A 51 5.09 -0.31 -11.06
C SER A 51 4.51 0.16 -12.40
N VAL A 52 5.17 1.15 -13.00
CA VAL A 52 4.83 1.72 -14.33
C VAL A 52 6.12 1.97 -15.09
N ASP A 53 6.20 1.51 -16.35
CA ASP A 53 7.29 1.81 -17.29
C ASP A 53 8.71 1.62 -16.71
N ASN A 54 8.95 0.45 -16.09
CA ASN A 54 10.20 0.08 -15.41
C ASN A 54 10.55 0.90 -14.16
N LYS A 55 9.60 1.64 -13.62
CA LYS A 55 9.76 2.39 -12.38
C LYS A 55 8.77 1.90 -11.34
N THR A 56 9.16 2.04 -10.09
CA THR A 56 8.29 1.78 -8.94
C THR A 56 7.90 3.11 -8.34
N LYS A 57 6.60 3.37 -8.20
CA LYS A 57 6.08 4.54 -7.51
C LYS A 57 5.53 4.11 -6.16
N ILE A 58 5.88 4.86 -5.12
CA ILE A 58 5.40 4.69 -3.75
C ILE A 58 4.77 6.02 -3.35
N VAL A 59 3.47 6.02 -3.08
CA VAL A 59 2.70 7.18 -2.66
C VAL A 59 2.35 7.02 -1.19
N ILE A 60 2.74 8.00 -0.39
CA ILE A 60 2.51 8.03 1.05
C ILE A 60 1.61 9.21 1.35
N THR A 61 0.44 8.92 1.90
CA THR A 61 -0.54 9.91 2.32
C THR A 61 -0.61 9.95 3.83
N PHE A 62 -0.29 11.09 4.41
CA PHE A 62 -0.28 11.31 5.84
C PHE A 62 -1.61 11.92 6.28
N ALA A 63 -2.15 11.50 7.42
CA ALA A 63 -3.42 12.01 7.95
C ALA A 63 -3.36 13.49 8.38
N ARG A 64 -2.16 14.06 8.47
CA ARG A 64 -1.93 15.47 8.78
C ARG A 64 -0.87 16.03 7.85
N PRO A 65 -0.93 17.34 7.53
CA PRO A 65 0.14 18.01 6.79
C PRO A 65 1.49 17.81 7.49
N LEU A 66 2.50 17.49 6.70
CA LEU A 66 3.86 17.31 7.17
C LEU A 66 4.77 18.17 6.33
N ASN A 67 5.68 18.87 6.99
CA ASN A 67 6.67 19.69 6.31
C ASN A 67 7.88 18.80 6.04
N PHE A 68 7.88 18.11 4.89
CA PHE A 68 8.98 17.22 4.51
C PHE A 68 10.17 18.07 4.07
N THR A 69 11.15 18.23 4.95
CA THR A 69 12.35 19.03 4.62
C THR A 69 13.31 18.29 3.70
N CYS A 70 13.45 16.97 3.87
CA CYS A 70 14.17 16.10 2.96
C CYS A 70 13.98 14.61 3.28
N ILE A 71 14.20 13.78 2.27
CA ILE A 71 14.45 12.34 2.38
C ILE A 71 15.95 12.14 2.22
N ARG A 72 16.56 11.32 3.09
CA ARG A 72 17.98 10.95 3.03
C ARG A 72 18.14 9.67 2.23
N ASN A 73 17.45 8.62 2.65
CA ASN A 73 17.55 7.30 2.05
C ASN A 73 16.17 6.68 1.88
N VAL A 74 16.04 5.87 0.82
CA VAL A 74 14.95 4.93 0.62
C VAL A 74 15.56 3.55 0.46
N LEU A 75 15.19 2.63 1.34
CA LEU A 75 15.62 1.25 1.30
C LEU A 75 14.41 0.34 1.09
N LEU A 76 14.59 -0.68 0.27
CA LEU A 76 13.68 -1.81 0.13
C LEU A 76 14.47 -3.09 0.39
N ASP A 77 14.02 -3.92 1.33
CA ASP A 77 14.73 -5.13 1.79
C ASP A 77 16.20 -4.87 2.14
N ASN A 78 16.45 -3.77 2.85
CA ASN A 78 17.80 -3.35 3.26
C ASN A 78 18.76 -2.99 2.09
N LYS A 79 18.26 -2.87 0.86
CA LYS A 79 19.00 -2.34 -0.29
C LYS A 79 18.60 -0.88 -0.51
N THR A 80 19.58 0.02 -0.64
CA THR A 80 19.34 1.42 -0.98
C THR A 80 19.09 1.57 -2.47
N TYR A 81 18.07 2.35 -2.83
CA TYR A 81 17.71 2.62 -4.22
C TYR A 81 17.97 4.08 -4.58
N TYR A 82 18.27 4.33 -5.86
CA TYR A 82 18.19 5.69 -6.40
C TYR A 82 16.72 6.07 -6.56
N TYR A 83 16.35 7.23 -6.03
CA TYR A 83 14.98 7.70 -6.02
C TYR A 83 14.88 9.18 -6.36
N GLU A 84 13.74 9.55 -6.92
CA GLU A 84 13.25 10.92 -7.00
C GLU A 84 12.02 11.02 -6.09
N PHE A 85 11.77 12.19 -5.51
CA PHE A 85 10.53 12.40 -4.75
C PHE A 85 9.91 13.74 -5.12
N LYS A 86 8.59 13.79 -5.00
CA LYS A 86 7.79 15.00 -5.21
C LYS A 86 6.68 15.08 -4.17
N GLU A 87 6.41 16.29 -3.72
CA GLU A 87 5.25 16.59 -2.91
C GLU A 87 4.07 16.87 -3.84
N LEU A 88 3.06 15.99 -3.81
CA LEU A 88 1.85 16.15 -4.61
C LEU A 88 0.83 17.07 -3.94
N ALA A 89 0.85 17.08 -2.60
CA ALA A 89 0.07 17.96 -1.74
C ALA A 89 0.76 18.03 -0.36
N ASN A 90 0.33 18.95 0.51
CA ASN A 90 0.92 19.20 1.84
C ASN A 90 0.97 17.98 2.79
N ASN A 91 0.36 16.85 2.41
CA ASN A 91 0.33 15.59 3.14
C ASN A 91 0.49 14.36 2.23
N ILE A 92 0.88 14.55 0.96
CA ILE A 92 1.04 13.45 -0.01
C ILE A 92 2.43 13.54 -0.64
N LEU A 93 3.20 12.48 -0.44
CA LEU A 93 4.54 12.31 -0.96
C LEU A 93 4.54 11.18 -1.99
N GLU A 94 5.06 11.43 -3.20
CA GLU A 94 5.36 10.37 -4.17
C GLU A 94 6.87 10.19 -4.25
N ILE A 95 7.32 8.94 -4.11
CA ILE A 95 8.70 8.50 -4.31
C ILE A 95 8.71 7.62 -5.56
N GLU A 96 9.59 7.94 -6.49
CA GLU A 96 9.81 7.18 -7.71
C GLU A 96 11.19 6.53 -7.66
N ILE A 97 11.23 5.21 -7.81
CA ILE A 97 12.45 4.41 -7.88
C ILE A 97 12.62 3.98 -9.33
N ASN A 98 13.81 4.22 -9.90
CA ASN A 98 14.15 3.86 -11.28
C ASN A 98 14.47 2.36 -11.44
N GLU A 99 13.67 1.50 -10.81
CA GLU A 99 13.73 0.05 -10.92
C GLU A 99 12.30 -0.50 -10.79
N SER A 100 11.97 -1.51 -11.58
CA SER A 100 10.69 -2.22 -11.51
C SER A 100 10.79 -3.30 -10.43
N LEU A 101 10.03 -3.15 -9.35
CA LEU A 101 10.03 -4.05 -8.21
C LEU A 101 8.67 -4.74 -8.11
N ARG A 102 8.63 -5.96 -7.59
CA ARG A 102 7.40 -6.74 -7.48
C ARG A 102 7.41 -7.58 -6.22
N GLY A 103 6.26 -7.64 -5.56
CA GLY A 103 6.06 -8.43 -4.36
C GLY A 103 6.06 -7.58 -3.09
N THR A 104 6.21 -8.25 -1.95
CA THR A 104 6.26 -7.59 -0.64
C THR A 104 7.69 -7.26 -0.30
N HIS A 105 7.94 -6.01 0.07
CA HIS A 105 9.25 -5.52 0.45
C HIS A 105 9.15 -4.77 1.78
N GLU A 106 10.18 -4.84 2.60
CA GLU A 106 10.32 -3.96 3.76
C GLU A 106 10.79 -2.58 3.28
N LEU A 107 9.93 -1.57 3.40
CA LEU A 107 10.20 -0.19 3.05
C LEU A 107 10.72 0.57 4.26
N VAL A 108 11.89 1.18 4.08
CA VAL A 108 12.48 2.10 5.04
C VAL A 108 12.74 3.43 4.37
N ILE A 109 12.15 4.49 4.91
CA ILE A 109 12.37 5.86 4.45
C ILE A 109 12.95 6.67 5.59
N ASP A 110 14.21 7.07 5.42
CA ASP A 110 14.88 7.95 6.36
C ASP A 110 14.60 9.40 5.95
N PHE A 111 13.74 10.09 6.69
CA PHE A 111 13.56 11.52 6.57
C PHE A 111 14.66 12.27 7.35
N CYS A 112 14.86 13.55 7.04
CA CYS A 112 15.79 14.37 7.80
C CYS A 112 15.37 14.59 9.26
N ASN A 113 14.07 14.48 9.55
CA ASN A 113 13.48 14.73 10.86
C ASN A 113 12.92 13.45 11.52
N GLY A 114 13.15 12.27 10.95
CA GLY A 114 12.56 11.02 11.46
C GLY A 114 12.72 9.86 10.50
N LYS A 115 12.17 8.70 10.86
CA LYS A 115 12.28 7.47 10.07
C LYS A 115 10.93 6.78 9.96
N LEU A 116 10.54 6.40 8.75
CA LEU A 116 9.38 5.54 8.49
C LEU A 116 9.88 4.14 8.16
N VAL A 117 9.28 3.14 8.78
CA VAL A 117 9.56 1.72 8.53
C VAL A 117 8.21 1.03 8.41
N ASP A 118 7.95 0.41 7.27
CA ASP A 118 6.72 -0.32 7.00
C ASP A 118 6.93 -1.42 5.95
N SER A 119 5.94 -2.30 5.76
CA SER A 119 5.92 -3.26 4.67
C SER A 119 5.09 -2.71 3.50
N VAL A 120 5.63 -2.78 2.29
CA VAL A 120 4.96 -2.30 1.08
C VAL A 120 4.78 -3.44 0.08
N PHE A 121 3.60 -3.53 -0.54
CA PHE A 121 3.32 -4.52 -1.57
C PHE A 121 3.20 -3.84 -2.94
N ILE A 122 4.12 -4.18 -3.83
CA ILE A 122 4.26 -3.58 -5.16
C ILE A 122 3.67 -4.54 -6.21
N GLN A 123 2.64 -4.07 -6.91
CA GLN A 123 2.00 -4.75 -8.05
C GLN A 123 2.60 -4.33 -9.39
#